data_AF-A0A925DNL2-F1
#
_entry.id   AF-A0A925DNL2-F1
#
_cell.length_a   1.000
_cell.length_b   1.000
_cell.length_c   1.000
_cell.angle_alpha   90.00
_cell.angle_beta   90.00
_cell.angle_gamma   90.00
#
_symmetry.space_group_name_H-M   'P 1'
#
loop_
_entity.id
_entity.type
_entity.pdbx_description
1 polymer ?
#
loop_
_entity_poly.entity_id
_entity_poly.type
_entity_poly.pdbx_seq_one_letter_code
_entity_poly.pdbx_strand_id
1 'polypeptide(L)'
;EIKTRTEKQKIKYFEGDYIIEMNQPGNRFITEALEPRSEDSFFAWGFFDGILNQKEWFSDYVFEEVAEKILKENPEIKTQLDAAKLTDKNLANDHWGQLNFIFQHSKYKEKSHNRYPVGRGF
;
A
#
# COMPACT_ATOMS: atom_id res chain seq x y z
N GLU A 1 9.55 7.83 -15.05
CA GLU A 1 8.32 7.22 -15.63
C GLU A 1 7.46 6.66 -14.50
N ILE A 2 6.17 6.99 -14.49
CA ILE A 2 5.23 6.58 -13.43
C ILE A 2 4.76 5.15 -13.70
N LYS A 3 5.05 4.24 -12.78
CA LYS A 3 4.62 2.83 -12.86
C LYS A 3 3.48 2.60 -11.88
N THR A 4 2.42 1.94 -12.34
CA THR A 4 1.27 1.61 -11.49
C THR A 4 0.84 0.16 -11.67
N ARG A 5 0.23 -0.41 -10.62
CA ARG A 5 -0.39 -1.73 -10.61
C ARG A 5 -1.89 -1.59 -10.39
N THR A 6 -2.70 -2.30 -11.15
CA THR A 6 -4.16 -2.29 -11.02
C THR A 6 -4.64 -3.54 -10.29
N GLU A 7 -5.51 -3.37 -9.31
CA GLU A 7 -6.11 -4.46 -8.55
C GLU A 7 -7.60 -4.19 -8.33
N LYS A 8 -8.44 -5.24 -8.41
CA LYS A 8 -9.85 -5.15 -8.02
C LYS A 8 -9.96 -5.36 -6.51
N GLN A 9 -10.54 -4.41 -5.81
CA GLN A 9 -10.70 -4.45 -4.35
C GLN A 9 -12.09 -3.95 -3.95
N LYS A 10 -12.66 -4.53 -2.89
CA LYS A 10 -13.84 -3.96 -2.23
C LYS A 10 -13.38 -2.85 -1.30
N ILE A 11 -13.69 -1.61 -1.64
CA ILE A 11 -13.33 -0.42 -0.86
C ILE A 11 -14.61 0.20 -0.29
N LYS A 12 -14.51 0.67 0.95
CA LYS A 12 -15.56 1.47 1.58
C LYS A 12 -15.31 2.94 1.24
N TYR A 13 -16.31 3.58 0.66
CA TYR A 13 -16.35 5.02 0.45
C TYR A 13 -17.15 5.68 1.58
N PHE A 14 -16.88 6.95 1.84
CA PHE A 14 -17.44 7.72 2.93
C PHE A 14 -18.10 9.01 2.42
N GLU A 15 -18.83 9.69 3.30
CA GLU A 15 -19.35 11.02 3.00
C GLU A 15 -18.18 11.96 2.64
N GLY A 16 -18.33 12.68 1.52
CA GLY A 16 -17.29 13.53 0.94
C GLY A 16 -16.51 12.90 -0.22
N ASP A 17 -16.64 11.59 -0.44
CA ASP A 17 -16.14 10.95 -1.67
C ASP A 17 -17.09 11.23 -2.85
N TYR A 18 -16.52 11.33 -4.05
CA TYR A 18 -17.27 11.64 -5.27
C TYR A 18 -17.28 10.45 -6.23
N ILE A 19 -18.46 10.18 -6.78
CA ILE A 19 -18.63 9.31 -7.95
C ILE A 19 -18.81 10.22 -9.16
N ILE A 20 -17.92 10.09 -10.13
CA ILE A 20 -17.97 10.87 -11.37
C ILE A 20 -18.52 9.95 -12.45
N GLU A 21 -19.73 10.24 -12.93
CA GLU A 21 -20.30 9.52 -14.06
C GLU A 21 -19.52 9.84 -15.34
N MET A 22 -19.15 8.78 -16.04
CA MET A 22 -18.55 8.87 -17.38
C MET A 22 -19.66 8.90 -18.44
N ASN A 23 -19.29 9.12 -19.71
CA ASN A 23 -20.21 9.37 -20.83
C ASN A 23 -20.76 10.81 -20.91
N GLN A 24 -19.91 11.77 -20.58
CA GLN A 24 -20.19 13.21 -20.70
C GLN A 24 -19.14 13.91 -21.58
N PRO A 25 -19.41 15.12 -22.12
CA PRO A 25 -18.43 15.88 -22.92
C PRO A 25 -17.09 16.10 -22.21
N GLY A 26 -17.08 16.15 -20.87
CA GLY A 26 -15.89 16.33 -20.05
C GLY A 26 -14.99 15.11 -19.87
N ASN A 27 -15.31 13.94 -20.46
CA ASN A 27 -14.58 12.69 -20.23
C ASN A 27 -13.06 12.80 -20.46
N ARG A 28 -12.64 13.56 -21.48
CA ARG A 28 -11.21 13.76 -21.77
C ARG A 28 -10.52 14.46 -20.61
N PHE A 29 -11.08 15.57 -20.13
CA PHE A 29 -10.51 16.30 -19.00
C PHE A 29 -10.45 15.41 -17.74
N ILE A 30 -11.52 14.70 -17.43
CA ILE A 30 -11.58 13.80 -16.27
C ILE A 30 -10.47 12.75 -16.35
N THR A 31 -10.30 12.13 -17.52
CA THR A 31 -9.27 11.10 -17.74
C THR A 31 -7.87 11.69 -17.60
N GLU A 32 -7.58 12.81 -18.28
CA GLU A 32 -6.24 13.41 -18.23
C GLU A 32 -5.87 13.92 -16.83
N ALA A 33 -6.82 14.51 -16.10
CA ALA A 33 -6.58 15.05 -14.77
C ALA A 33 -6.44 13.96 -13.70
N LEU A 34 -7.22 12.87 -13.81
CA LEU A 34 -7.34 11.86 -12.76
C LEU A 34 -6.60 10.55 -13.06
N GLU A 35 -6.05 10.34 -14.26
CA GLU A 35 -5.21 9.16 -14.52
C GLU A 35 -3.77 9.42 -14.09
N PRO A 36 -3.19 8.65 -13.15
CA PRO A 36 -1.87 8.94 -12.60
C PRO A 36 -0.73 8.80 -13.61
N ARG A 37 -0.99 8.17 -14.77
CA ARG A 37 -0.02 8.03 -15.86
C ARG A 37 -0.12 9.14 -16.91
N SER A 38 -1.14 10.00 -16.85
CA SER A 38 -1.26 11.15 -17.76
C SER A 38 -0.23 12.22 -17.38
N GLU A 39 0.34 12.85 -18.42
CA GLU A 39 1.44 13.82 -18.29
C GLU A 39 1.03 15.04 -17.44
N ASP A 40 -0.22 15.48 -17.56
CA ASP A 40 -0.76 16.67 -16.91
C ASP A 40 -1.76 16.32 -15.77
N SER A 41 -1.62 15.13 -15.19
CA SER A 41 -2.51 14.65 -14.12
C SER A 41 -2.24 15.33 -12.79
N PHE A 42 -3.25 15.41 -11.91
CA PHE A 42 -3.05 15.91 -10.54
C PHE A 42 -1.96 15.15 -9.77
N PHE A 43 -1.70 13.89 -10.13
CA PHE A 43 -0.57 13.15 -9.60
C PHE A 43 0.77 13.71 -10.09
N ALA A 44 0.92 13.99 -11.39
CA ALA A 44 2.11 14.61 -11.95
C ALA A 44 2.39 16.01 -11.35
N TRP A 45 1.35 16.73 -10.96
CA TRP A 45 1.43 18.01 -10.25
C TRP A 45 1.65 17.90 -8.73
N GLY A 46 1.78 16.69 -8.18
CA GLY A 46 2.06 16.45 -6.76
C GLY A 46 0.86 16.61 -5.81
N PHE A 47 -0.35 16.78 -6.33
CA PHE A 47 -1.55 16.95 -5.50
C PHE A 47 -1.83 15.75 -4.58
N PHE A 48 -1.38 14.56 -5.00
CA PHE A 48 -1.59 13.30 -4.27
C PHE A 48 -0.33 12.74 -3.60
N ASP A 49 0.74 13.52 -3.44
CA ASP A 49 2.03 13.05 -2.87
C ASP A 49 1.91 12.48 -1.44
N GLY A 50 0.83 12.83 -0.73
CA GLY A 50 0.52 12.27 0.59
C GLY A 50 0.53 10.74 0.60
N ILE A 51 0.08 10.08 -0.49
CA ILE A 51 -0.01 8.61 -0.58
C ILE A 51 1.36 7.93 -0.70
N LEU A 52 2.39 8.67 -1.14
CA LEU A 52 3.73 8.11 -1.36
C LEU A 52 4.52 7.97 -0.07
N ASN A 53 4.10 8.69 0.97
CA ASN A 53 4.77 8.73 2.26
C ASN A 53 4.09 7.77 3.24
N GLN A 54 4.78 6.70 3.62
CA GLN A 54 4.30 5.81 4.68
C GLN A 54 4.26 6.57 6.01
N LYS A 55 3.09 6.56 6.65
CA LYS A 55 2.84 7.27 7.92
C LYS A 55 2.90 6.35 9.12
N GLU A 56 2.48 5.10 8.94
CA GLU A 56 2.45 4.13 10.05
C GLU A 56 3.71 3.26 10.04
N TRP A 57 4.35 3.17 11.21
CA TRP A 57 5.51 2.32 11.47
C TRP A 57 5.29 1.56 12.78
N PHE A 58 6.17 0.62 13.07
CA PHE A 58 6.20 -0.07 14.36
C PHE A 58 7.35 0.46 15.21
N SER A 59 7.17 0.43 16.53
CA SER A 59 8.28 0.52 17.48
C SER A 59 8.75 -0.89 17.78
N ASP A 60 10.03 -1.16 17.56
CA ASP A 60 10.71 -2.41 17.86
C ASP A 60 10.39 -2.94 19.27
N TYR A 61 10.58 -2.12 20.30
CA TYR A 61 10.41 -2.51 21.70
C TYR A 61 9.02 -3.05 22.03
N VAL A 62 7.96 -2.47 21.44
CA VAL A 62 6.58 -2.89 21.68
C VAL A 62 6.13 -3.98 20.71
N PHE A 63 6.74 -4.01 19.51
CA PHE A 63 6.27 -4.86 18.43
C PHE A 63 6.76 -6.30 18.52
N GLU A 64 7.84 -6.60 19.23
CA GLU A 64 8.36 -7.98 19.36
C GLU A 64 7.31 -8.98 19.86
N GLU A 65 6.61 -8.66 20.96
CA GLU A 65 5.57 -9.54 21.51
C GLU A 65 4.40 -9.71 20.52
N VAL A 66 4.05 -8.64 19.82
CA VAL A 66 3.01 -8.65 18.78
C VAL A 66 3.45 -9.50 17.58
N ALA A 67 4.71 -9.39 17.17
CA ALA A 67 5.29 -10.16 16.08
C ALA A 67 5.29 -11.66 16.38
N GLU A 68 5.67 -12.06 17.60
CA GLU A 68 5.60 -13.46 18.01
C GLU A 68 4.16 -14.00 17.94
N LYS A 69 3.18 -13.20 18.38
CA LYS A 69 1.76 -13.54 18.28
C LYS A 69 1.30 -13.65 16.82
N ILE A 70 1.70 -12.71 15.96
CA ILE A 70 1.39 -12.77 14.52
C ILE A 70 1.91 -14.08 13.91
N LEU A 71 3.15 -14.46 14.22
CA LEU A 71 3.75 -15.69 13.69
C LEU A 71 3.07 -16.96 14.20
N LYS A 72 2.57 -16.96 15.45
CA LYS A 72 1.77 -18.06 16.00
C LYS A 72 0.41 -18.18 15.34
N GLU A 73 -0.25 -17.06 15.09
CA GLU A 73 -1.59 -17.01 14.48
C GLU A 73 -1.58 -17.18 12.95
N ASN A 74 -0.46 -16.89 12.29
CA ASN A 74 -0.30 -16.94 10.83
C ASN A 74 0.96 -17.73 10.44
N PRO A 75 0.91 -19.08 10.47
CA PRO A 75 2.05 -19.92 10.15
C PRO A 75 2.64 -19.66 8.76
N GLU A 76 1.83 -19.20 7.80
CA GLU A 76 2.29 -18.86 6.45
C GLU A 76 3.32 -17.72 6.45
N ILE A 77 3.12 -16.69 7.29
CA ILE A 77 4.06 -15.57 7.42
C ILE A 77 5.40 -16.08 7.97
N LYS A 78 5.34 -17.01 8.94
CA LYS A 78 6.53 -17.65 9.50
C LYS A 78 7.30 -18.41 8.42
N THR A 79 6.62 -19.24 7.64
CA THR A 79 7.25 -19.98 6.53
C THR A 79 7.89 -19.04 5.50
N GLN A 80 7.21 -17.95 5.15
CA GLN A 80 7.76 -16.95 4.22
C GLN A 80 9.00 -16.26 4.78
N LEU A 81 9.00 -15.89 6.06
CA LEU A 81 10.15 -15.29 6.73
C LEU A 81 11.33 -16.27 6.79
N ASP A 82 11.08 -17.51 7.19
CA ASP A 82 12.12 -18.54 7.27
C ASP A 82 12.74 -18.80 5.90
N ALA A 83 11.93 -18.89 4.84
CA ALA A 83 12.41 -19.00 3.46
C ALA A 83 13.24 -17.77 3.03
N ALA A 84 12.79 -16.56 3.34
CA ALA A 84 13.50 -15.33 3.02
C ALA A 84 14.87 -15.28 3.72
N LYS A 85 14.96 -15.69 4.99
CA LYS A 85 16.21 -15.77 5.77
C LYS A 85 17.21 -16.77 5.19
N LEU A 86 16.76 -17.83 4.53
CA LEU A 86 17.66 -18.78 3.85
C LEU A 86 18.32 -18.15 2.63
N THR A 87 17.59 -17.29 1.92
CA THR A 87 18.09 -16.62 0.70
C THR A 87 18.86 -15.32 1.00
N ASP A 88 18.53 -14.64 2.09
CA ASP A 88 19.10 -13.35 2.46
C ASP A 88 19.74 -13.43 3.86
N LYS A 89 21.08 -13.54 3.87
CA LYS A 89 21.87 -13.55 5.10
C LYS A 89 21.86 -12.21 5.85
N ASN A 90 21.61 -11.10 5.18
CA ASN A 90 21.50 -9.80 5.85
C ASN A 90 20.20 -9.78 6.65
N LEU A 91 19.08 -10.17 6.02
CA LEU A 91 17.80 -10.31 6.72
C LEU A 91 17.88 -11.30 7.89
N ALA A 92 18.58 -12.43 7.72
CA ALA A 92 18.73 -13.42 8.78
C ALA A 92 19.44 -12.88 10.04
N ASN A 93 20.31 -11.88 9.89
CA ASN A 93 21.09 -11.28 10.98
C ASN A 93 20.58 -9.88 11.38
N ASP A 94 19.56 -9.35 10.70
CA ASP A 94 18.94 -8.07 11.00
C ASP A 94 17.62 -8.29 11.77
N HIS A 95 17.64 -8.02 13.06
CA HIS A 95 16.46 -8.13 13.92
C HIS A 95 15.34 -7.19 13.50
N TRP A 96 15.68 -5.92 13.24
CA TRP A 96 14.70 -4.93 12.80
C TRP A 96 14.12 -5.32 11.43
N GLY A 97 14.96 -5.80 10.52
CA GLY A 97 14.54 -6.32 9.22
C GLY A 97 13.55 -7.47 9.32
N GLN A 98 13.75 -8.41 10.26
CA GLN A 98 12.81 -9.50 10.52
C GLN A 98 11.47 -8.98 11.07
N LEU A 99 11.51 -8.05 12.05
CA LEU A 99 10.29 -7.42 12.56
C LEU A 99 9.55 -6.65 11.47
N ASN A 100 10.26 -5.90 10.63
CA ASN A 100 9.69 -5.18 9.51
C ASN A 100 9.09 -6.13 8.48
N PHE A 101 9.72 -7.27 8.19
CA PHE A 101 9.13 -8.30 7.33
C PHE A 101 7.78 -8.76 7.88
N ILE A 102 7.71 -9.08 9.18
CA ILE A 102 6.47 -9.50 9.83
C ILE A 102 5.41 -8.39 9.75
N PHE A 103 5.79 -7.15 10.08
CA PHE A 103 4.92 -5.98 10.00
C PHE A 103 4.33 -5.80 8.61
N GLN A 104 5.16 -5.86 7.56
CA GLN A 104 4.77 -5.68 6.16
C GLN A 104 3.85 -6.80 5.63
N HIS A 105 3.89 -7.99 6.23
CA HIS A 105 3.00 -9.12 5.88
C HIS A 105 1.79 -9.23 6.82
N SER A 106 1.71 -8.38 7.84
CA SER A 106 0.63 -8.39 8.82
C SER A 106 -0.53 -7.46 8.45
N LYS A 107 -1.62 -7.55 9.21
CA LYS A 107 -2.75 -6.61 9.13
C LYS A 107 -2.40 -5.16 9.50
N TYR A 108 -1.28 -4.93 10.17
CA TYR A 108 -0.84 -3.61 10.65
C TYR A 108 -0.15 -2.78 9.57
N LYS A 109 0.18 -3.38 8.43
CA LYS A 109 0.68 -2.63 7.28
C LYS A 109 -0.35 -1.60 6.83
N GLU A 110 0.12 -0.37 6.67
CA GLU A 110 -0.67 0.72 6.11
C GLU A 110 -1.14 0.37 4.69
N LYS A 111 -2.45 0.25 4.51
CA LYS A 111 -3.05 -0.13 3.21
C LYS A 111 -3.17 1.04 2.24
N SER A 112 -3.15 2.28 2.74
CA SER A 112 -3.21 3.53 1.98
C SER A 112 -1.89 3.90 1.33
N HIS A 113 -0.77 3.41 1.86
CA HIS A 113 0.54 3.69 1.27
C HIS A 113 0.62 3.17 -0.17
N ASN A 114 1.05 4.04 -1.09
CA ASN A 114 1.09 3.82 -2.54
C ASN A 114 -0.27 3.48 -3.18
N ARG A 115 -1.39 3.78 -2.52
CA ARG A 115 -2.72 3.61 -3.08
C ARG A 115 -3.19 4.93 -3.68
N TYR A 116 -3.41 4.93 -4.98
CA TYR A 116 -3.97 6.09 -5.66
C TYR A 116 -5.43 6.30 -5.23
N PRO A 117 -5.84 7.54 -4.87
CA PRO A 117 -7.15 7.80 -4.27
C PRO A 117 -8.29 7.84 -5.30
N VAL A 118 -7.98 7.87 -6.60
CA VAL A 118 -8.98 7.74 -7.66
C VAL A 118 -9.07 6.27 -8.09
N GLY A 119 -10.23 5.66 -7.87
CA GLY A 119 -10.56 4.32 -8.33
C GLY A 119 -11.48 4.36 -9.56
N ARG A 120 -11.44 3.29 -10.36
CA ARG A 120 -12.41 3.05 -11.43
C ARG A 120 -13.47 2.08 -10.92
N GLY A 121 -14.71 2.54 -10.82
CA GLY A 121 -15.86 1.76 -10.33
C GLY A 121 -16.81 1.38 -11.46
N PHE A 122 -17.46 0.22 -11.30
CA PHE A 122 -18.65 -0.21 -12.04
C PHE A 122 -19.71 -0.56 -11.01
#